data_AF-A0A9Q9ESS0-F1
#
_entry.id   AF-A0A9Q9ESS0-F1
#
_cell.length_a   1.000
_cell.length_b   1.000
_cell.length_c   1.000
_cell.angle_alpha   90.00
_cell.angle_beta   90.00
_cell.angle_gamma   90.00
#
_symmetry.space_group_name_H-M   'P 1'
#
loop_
_entity.id
_entity.type
_entity.pdbx_description
1 polymer ?
#
loop_
_entity_poly.entity_id
_entity_poly.type
_entity_poly.pdbx_seq_one_letter_code
_entity_poly.pdbx_strand_id
1 'polypeptide(L)'
;MKKTNFIFLSIIILISACACRQQNLETRVSHNDAEEGPRLVLAGDLFFIEEAGALYLNPEEAIYGSYVLKGSYHGTKTYNEVLSTNIPLKPNEEYEVSFTYKILEKADKGFEVTFYSEKAASEDNWIDNLEFNGENGEKKKVSFKGKLNNYDDYKISWNIIQSGSLAIDNISIKEISSGKIIAYLNVDPSIFKIDVSHKSIKTKIENKPTIPVFNAWGTKETIDDCDTEQSPYSLIWTSIGIPKEIESIKTELSSNESYRMQKDKNTIYLISPQWNCWYPDYDVLPKTSPFYLNEIFKPHENSEYPKTFVLNFEKEEWHNLLGKKALSYKNAGFDGLIFDWWSDEAGNGRNKEQVQKARLNILKSIREKVGNDFILMGNVNWTINDPTSKYLSGAFMELWKPELNKGYALYNKDNPEMSIEKMEEALLYWNQALQWPKLIAFETWKITEGNYIEDRVSKKNIKYAKLFAAMACVIPNNGYFLYADNNGDTATSDHEHEYYDFYKTDLGKAVSGMVKIKEGIAYKIYQKGIIAYNRTETEESFKLADGTKINLKPLEGLFLKIK
;
A
#
# COMPACT_ATOMS: atom_id res chain seq x y z
N MET A 1 -7.16 -3.07 65.03
CA MET A 1 -7.70 -4.09 65.98
C MET A 1 -9.21 -3.85 66.05
N LYS A 2 -10.16 -4.72 65.70
CA LYS A 2 -10.28 -6.17 65.55
C LYS A 2 -11.08 -6.53 64.27
N LYS A 3 -10.89 -7.77 63.82
CA LYS A 3 -11.58 -8.53 62.74
C LYS A 3 -13.08 -8.78 63.09
N THR A 4 -14.02 -9.25 62.26
CA THR A 4 -14.00 -10.22 61.14
C THR A 4 -15.37 -10.29 60.42
N ASN A 5 -15.36 -10.56 59.09
CA ASN A 5 -16.28 -11.29 58.17
C ASN A 5 -17.82 -11.05 58.13
N PHE A 6 -18.38 -10.82 56.92
CA PHE A 6 -19.10 -11.84 56.10
C PHE A 6 -19.62 -11.28 54.73
N ILE A 7 -19.47 -12.11 53.68
CA ILE A 7 -20.27 -12.31 52.44
C ILE A 7 -20.19 -11.35 51.21
N PHE A 8 -19.82 -12.00 50.11
CA PHE A 8 -19.98 -11.69 48.68
C PHE A 8 -21.46 -11.64 48.23
N LEU A 9 -21.85 -10.67 47.41
CA LEU A 9 -22.86 -10.89 46.38
C LEU A 9 -22.62 -9.96 45.18
N SER A 10 -22.31 -10.59 44.04
CA SER A 10 -22.03 -9.95 42.75
C SER A 10 -23.31 -9.43 42.09
N ILE A 11 -23.26 -8.21 41.55
CA ILE A 11 -24.31 -7.60 40.72
C ILE A 11 -24.02 -7.90 39.25
N ILE A 12 -25.08 -8.37 38.60
CA ILE A 12 -25.21 -8.70 37.18
C ILE A 12 -25.18 -7.42 36.33
N ILE A 13 -24.32 -7.38 35.30
CA ILE A 13 -24.46 -6.47 34.15
C ILE A 13 -24.34 -7.31 32.88
N LEU A 14 -25.42 -7.35 32.11
CA LEU A 14 -25.49 -7.92 30.77
C LEU A 14 -24.61 -7.10 29.82
N ILE A 15 -23.65 -7.77 29.16
CA ILE A 15 -23.03 -7.31 27.92
C ILE A 15 -23.58 -8.20 26.80
N SER A 16 -24.32 -7.59 25.88
CA SER A 16 -24.76 -8.21 24.63
C SER A 16 -23.58 -8.24 23.66
N ALA A 17 -22.83 -9.33 23.65
CA ALA A 17 -21.89 -9.65 22.59
C ALA A 17 -22.63 -10.38 21.45
N CYS A 18 -22.64 -9.77 20.26
CA CYS A 18 -23.09 -10.43 19.04
C CYS A 18 -21.99 -11.40 18.60
N ALA A 19 -22.27 -12.69 18.68
CA ALA A 19 -21.36 -13.76 18.32
C ALA A 19 -21.27 -13.92 16.80
N CYS A 20 -20.06 -13.86 16.24
CA CYS A 20 -19.75 -14.49 14.96
C CYS A 20 -18.79 -15.66 15.20
N ARG A 21 -19.06 -16.75 14.50
CA ARG A 21 -18.78 -18.14 14.87
C ARG A 21 -17.44 -18.59 14.27
N GLN A 22 -16.39 -18.68 15.08
CA GLN A 22 -15.17 -19.44 14.74
C GLN A 22 -15.36 -20.90 15.14
N GLN A 23 -15.35 -21.82 14.16
CA GLN A 23 -15.22 -23.25 14.44
C GLN A 23 -13.74 -23.59 14.49
N ASN A 24 -13.23 -23.80 15.70
CA ASN A 24 -11.99 -24.54 15.94
C ASN A 24 -12.25 -26.04 15.75
N LEU A 25 -11.38 -26.69 14.98
CA LEU A 25 -11.12 -28.12 15.08
C LEU A 25 -9.75 -28.28 15.75
N GLU A 26 -9.78 -28.51 17.06
CA GLU A 26 -8.62 -28.96 17.82
C GLU A 26 -8.38 -30.45 17.56
N THR A 27 -7.13 -30.82 17.31
CA THR A 27 -6.62 -32.16 17.63
C THR A 27 -5.41 -32.03 18.54
N ARG A 28 -5.58 -32.52 19.78
CA ARG A 28 -4.54 -32.77 20.79
C ARG A 28 -3.51 -33.78 20.29
N VAL A 29 -2.23 -33.50 20.49
CA VAL A 29 -1.21 -34.52 20.85
C VAL A 29 -0.28 -33.93 21.91
N SER A 30 0.07 -34.79 22.88
CA SER A 30 0.75 -34.57 24.15
C SER A 30 2.25 -34.26 24.05
N HIS A 31 2.76 -33.62 25.12
CA HIS A 31 4.17 -33.35 25.44
C HIS A 31 5.16 -34.49 25.15
N ASN A 32 6.31 -34.13 24.56
CA ASN A 32 7.65 -34.43 25.08
C ASN A 32 8.66 -33.43 24.48
N ASP A 33 9.56 -32.94 25.32
CA ASP A 33 10.50 -31.86 25.07
C ASP A 33 11.58 -32.21 24.02
N ALA A 34 11.66 -31.40 22.97
CA ALA A 34 12.89 -31.03 22.25
C ALA A 34 12.62 -29.70 21.52
N GLU A 35 13.55 -28.75 21.64
CA GLU A 35 13.44 -27.37 21.17
C GLU A 35 13.08 -27.25 19.68
N GLU A 36 11.82 -26.96 19.36
CA GLU A 36 11.42 -26.44 18.05
C GLU A 36 11.45 -24.91 18.08
N GLY A 37 12.45 -24.32 17.42
CA GLY A 37 12.46 -22.90 17.09
C GLY A 37 11.26 -22.53 16.19
N PRO A 38 10.91 -21.24 16.08
CA PRO A 38 9.72 -20.81 15.34
C PRO A 38 9.82 -21.22 13.87
N ARG A 39 8.92 -22.12 13.43
CA ARG A 39 8.74 -22.49 12.02
C ARG A 39 8.20 -21.30 11.25
N LEU A 40 9.08 -20.59 10.53
CA LEU A 40 8.68 -19.57 9.56
C LEU A 40 8.30 -20.27 8.25
N VAL A 41 7.00 -20.33 7.94
CA VAL A 41 6.50 -20.83 6.65
C VAL A 41 6.75 -19.76 5.60
N LEU A 42 7.77 -19.96 4.77
CA LEU A 42 8.02 -19.16 3.55
C LEU A 42 8.15 -20.14 2.39
N ALA A 43 7.02 -20.65 1.96
CA ALA A 43 6.84 -21.26 0.65
C ALA A 43 5.34 -21.15 0.33
N GLY A 44 4.97 -20.38 -0.68
CA GLY A 44 3.57 -20.30 -1.12
C GLY A 44 3.07 -21.67 -1.61
N ASP A 45 1.81 -21.77 -2.02
CA ASP A 45 1.11 -23.02 -2.42
C ASP A 45 1.82 -23.93 -3.45
N LEU A 46 2.96 -23.51 -4.02
CA LEU A 46 3.72 -24.19 -5.06
C LEU A 46 4.99 -24.91 -4.59
N PHE A 47 5.58 -24.55 -3.45
CA PHE A 47 6.81 -25.16 -2.93
C PHE A 47 6.60 -25.63 -1.49
N PHE A 48 7.19 -26.75 -1.12
CA PHE A 48 7.06 -27.34 0.22
C PHE A 48 8.45 -27.66 0.75
N ILE A 49 8.79 -27.10 1.90
CA ILE A 49 10.01 -27.47 2.62
C ILE A 49 9.73 -28.80 3.31
N GLU A 50 10.51 -29.81 2.98
CA GLU A 50 10.33 -31.17 3.43
C GLU A 50 11.21 -31.47 4.66
N GLU A 51 11.18 -32.71 5.15
CA GLU A 51 11.82 -33.11 6.43
C GLU A 51 13.31 -32.74 6.53
N ALA A 52 14.07 -32.83 5.43
CA ALA A 52 15.49 -32.48 5.42
C ALA A 52 15.75 -30.98 5.15
N GLY A 53 14.70 -30.18 4.97
CA GLY A 53 14.76 -28.76 4.65
C GLY A 53 14.47 -27.85 5.85
N ALA A 54 15.14 -26.71 5.88
CA ALA A 54 14.87 -25.64 6.82
C ALA A 54 15.07 -24.27 6.17
N LEU A 55 14.28 -23.28 6.58
CA LEU A 55 14.44 -21.89 6.17
C LEU A 55 14.67 -21.00 7.38
N TYR A 56 15.80 -20.28 7.39
CA TYR A 56 16.17 -19.40 8.50
C TYR A 56 17.14 -18.30 8.07
N LEU A 57 17.42 -17.37 8.98
CA LEU A 57 18.34 -16.27 8.76
C LEU A 57 19.77 -16.71 9.14
N ASN A 58 20.67 -16.77 8.16
CA ASN A 58 22.10 -16.98 8.36
C ASN A 58 22.92 -16.42 7.18
N PRO A 59 23.44 -15.19 7.28
CA PRO A 59 24.21 -14.56 6.20
C PRO A 59 25.48 -15.31 5.78
N GLU A 60 26.06 -16.14 6.66
CA GLU A 60 27.29 -16.88 6.35
C GLU A 60 27.01 -18.10 5.46
N GLU A 61 25.87 -18.74 5.66
CA GLU A 61 25.42 -19.89 4.86
C GLU A 61 24.67 -19.44 3.60
N ALA A 62 24.14 -18.21 3.58
CA ALA A 62 23.37 -17.68 2.46
C ALA A 62 24.15 -17.68 1.13
N ILE A 63 23.41 -17.96 0.06
CA ILE A 63 23.91 -17.79 -1.31
C ILE A 63 23.91 -16.31 -1.68
N TYR A 64 22.82 -15.61 -1.32
CA TYR A 64 22.60 -14.18 -1.45
C TYR A 64 21.82 -13.67 -0.23
N GLY A 65 22.06 -12.42 0.16
CA GLY A 65 21.38 -11.78 1.30
C GLY A 65 21.59 -12.47 2.64
N SER A 66 20.52 -12.60 3.40
CA SER A 66 20.57 -13.06 4.80
C SER A 66 19.76 -14.33 5.09
N TYR A 67 18.90 -14.77 4.18
CA TYR A 67 18.04 -15.95 4.36
C TYR A 67 18.59 -17.17 3.63
N VAL A 68 18.35 -18.36 4.19
CA VAL A 68 18.90 -19.63 3.71
C VAL A 68 17.80 -20.68 3.69
N LEU A 69 17.47 -21.21 2.51
CA LEU A 69 16.83 -22.52 2.41
C LEU A 69 17.94 -23.56 2.41
N LYS A 70 18.14 -24.20 3.56
CA LYS A 70 19.13 -25.24 3.77
C LYS A 70 18.49 -26.61 3.67
N GLY A 71 19.13 -27.50 2.91
CA GLY A 71 18.98 -28.93 3.08
C GLY A 71 20.09 -29.47 3.97
N SER A 72 19.78 -30.27 4.98
CA SER A 72 20.77 -30.95 5.82
C SER A 72 20.26 -32.33 6.23
N TYR A 73 21.08 -33.35 6.04
CA TYR A 73 20.77 -34.68 6.54
C TYR A 73 22.05 -35.44 6.90
N HIS A 74 22.05 -36.12 8.05
CA HIS A 74 23.17 -36.91 8.55
C HIS A 74 22.67 -38.28 8.99
N GLY A 75 22.59 -39.22 8.04
CA GLY A 75 22.13 -40.58 8.31
C GLY A 75 22.52 -41.55 7.19
N THR A 76 21.83 -42.69 7.14
CA THR A 76 22.08 -43.74 6.15
C THR A 76 21.00 -43.83 5.06
N LYS A 77 19.86 -43.15 5.23
CA LYS A 77 18.77 -43.12 4.25
C LYS A 77 19.21 -42.37 2.99
N THR A 78 18.91 -42.90 1.82
CA THR A 78 19.10 -42.22 0.54
C THR A 78 17.84 -41.48 0.12
N TYR A 79 18.00 -40.40 -0.64
CA TYR A 79 16.91 -39.55 -1.15
C TYR A 79 16.09 -38.89 -0.04
N ASN A 80 16.75 -38.02 0.73
CA ASN A 80 16.11 -37.23 1.78
C ASN A 80 15.65 -35.91 1.17
N GLU A 81 14.35 -35.75 1.07
CA GLU A 81 13.74 -34.60 0.41
C GLU A 81 13.93 -33.34 1.25
N VAL A 82 14.48 -32.31 0.62
CA VAL A 82 14.73 -30.97 1.19
C VAL A 82 13.58 -30.03 0.81
N LEU A 83 13.19 -30.11 -0.45
CA LEU A 83 12.19 -29.24 -1.06
C LEU A 83 11.43 -30.04 -2.12
N SER A 84 10.12 -29.84 -2.19
CA SER A 84 9.26 -30.39 -3.22
C SER A 84 8.35 -29.32 -3.83
N THR A 85 7.67 -29.64 -4.93
CA THR A 85 6.70 -28.73 -5.57
C THR A 85 5.30 -29.31 -5.61
N ASN A 86 4.30 -28.43 -5.54
CA ASN A 86 2.91 -28.73 -5.91
C ASN A 86 2.48 -27.86 -7.09
N ILE A 87 3.11 -28.06 -8.24
CA ILE A 87 2.84 -27.30 -9.47
C ILE A 87 2.14 -28.25 -10.45
N PRO A 88 1.09 -27.82 -11.16
CA PRO A 88 0.43 -28.66 -12.16
C PRO A 88 1.34 -28.82 -13.39
N LEU A 89 2.19 -29.85 -13.38
CA LEU A 89 3.01 -30.26 -14.51
C LEU A 89 2.18 -31.11 -15.48
N LYS A 90 2.29 -30.83 -16.79
CA LYS A 90 1.50 -31.51 -17.81
C LYS A 90 2.22 -32.78 -18.30
N PRO A 91 1.49 -33.90 -18.48
CA PRO A 91 2.06 -35.09 -19.11
C PRO A 91 2.63 -34.78 -20.50
N ASN A 92 3.71 -35.46 -20.89
CA ASN A 92 4.40 -35.34 -22.19
C ASN A 92 5.04 -33.96 -22.49
N GLU A 93 5.01 -33.01 -21.55
CA GLU A 93 5.66 -31.72 -21.70
C GLU A 93 7.12 -31.74 -21.24
N GLU A 94 7.90 -30.77 -21.72
CA GLU A 94 9.30 -30.57 -21.34
C GLU A 94 9.45 -29.32 -20.46
N TYR A 95 10.19 -29.48 -19.37
CA TYR A 95 10.46 -28.41 -18.41
C TYR A 95 11.95 -28.22 -18.19
N GLU A 96 12.36 -26.97 -17.97
CA GLU A 96 13.71 -26.59 -17.55
C GLU A 96 13.66 -26.11 -16.09
N VAL A 97 14.46 -26.74 -15.23
CA VAL A 97 14.64 -26.36 -13.84
C VAL A 97 16.02 -25.73 -13.69
N SER A 98 16.07 -24.51 -13.20
CA SER A 98 17.32 -23.78 -12.94
C SER A 98 17.37 -23.30 -11.50
N PHE A 99 18.52 -23.41 -10.85
CA PHE A 99 18.70 -22.94 -9.47
C PHE A 99 20.18 -22.65 -9.19
N THR A 100 20.44 -21.96 -8.07
CA THR A 100 21.78 -21.76 -7.53
C THR A 100 21.89 -22.54 -6.23
N TYR A 101 23.03 -23.21 -6.02
CA TYR A 101 23.32 -23.88 -4.76
C TYR A 101 24.67 -23.44 -4.20
N LYS A 102 24.84 -23.63 -2.89
CA LYS A 102 26.11 -23.55 -2.19
C LYS A 102 26.28 -24.80 -1.32
N ILE A 103 27.36 -25.54 -1.50
CA ILE A 103 27.68 -26.68 -0.63
C ILE A 103 28.10 -26.15 0.74
N LEU A 104 27.42 -26.59 1.78
CA LEU A 104 27.73 -26.26 3.19
C LEU A 104 28.49 -27.40 3.86
N GLU A 105 28.20 -28.63 3.44
CA GLU A 105 28.93 -29.83 3.79
C GLU A 105 28.90 -30.80 2.61
N LYS A 106 30.07 -31.35 2.27
CA LYS A 106 30.23 -32.29 1.16
C LYS A 106 29.33 -33.50 1.38
N ALA A 107 28.62 -33.90 0.33
CA ALA A 107 27.77 -35.08 0.40
C ALA A 107 28.56 -36.37 0.18
N ASP A 108 28.18 -37.44 0.90
CA ASP A 108 28.77 -38.77 0.75
C ASP A 108 28.59 -39.32 -0.66
N LYS A 109 27.36 -39.22 -1.19
CA LYS A 109 27.01 -39.70 -2.53
C LYS A 109 26.63 -38.58 -3.49
N GLY A 110 26.00 -37.53 -2.99
CA GLY A 110 25.67 -36.35 -3.79
C GLY A 110 24.32 -35.76 -3.42
N PHE A 111 23.86 -34.87 -4.28
CA PHE A 111 22.56 -34.24 -4.26
C PHE A 111 21.86 -34.52 -5.58
N GLU A 112 20.53 -34.49 -5.57
CA GLU A 112 19.72 -34.78 -6.74
C GLU A 112 18.61 -33.74 -6.88
N VAL A 113 18.29 -33.38 -8.13
CA VAL A 113 16.98 -32.81 -8.47
C VAL A 113 16.31 -33.69 -9.51
N THR A 114 15.07 -34.10 -9.24
CA THR A 114 14.36 -35.05 -10.09
C THR A 114 12.90 -34.64 -10.29
N PHE A 115 12.34 -35.04 -11.44
CA PHE A 115 10.90 -35.04 -11.69
C PHE A 115 10.33 -36.39 -11.24
N TYR A 116 9.66 -36.40 -10.11
CA TYR A 116 9.15 -37.61 -9.48
C TYR A 116 7.64 -37.78 -9.73
N SER A 117 7.24 -38.96 -10.20
CA SER A 117 5.86 -39.42 -10.28
C SER A 117 5.79 -40.77 -9.56
N GLU A 118 4.85 -40.92 -8.63
CA GLU A 118 4.67 -42.17 -7.89
C GLU A 118 4.16 -43.27 -8.82
N LYS A 119 3.27 -42.91 -9.76
CA LYS A 119 2.78 -43.82 -10.81
C LYS A 119 3.92 -44.32 -11.69
N ALA A 120 4.76 -43.42 -12.19
CA ALA A 120 5.89 -43.77 -13.04
C ALA A 120 6.91 -44.65 -12.30
N ALA A 121 7.21 -44.33 -11.04
CA ALA A 121 8.10 -45.10 -10.18
C ALA A 121 7.60 -46.53 -9.95
N SER A 122 6.28 -46.72 -9.77
CA SER A 122 5.67 -48.06 -9.59
C SER A 122 5.79 -48.97 -10.82
N GLU A 123 6.03 -48.37 -11.99
CA GLU A 123 6.19 -49.05 -13.28
C GLU A 123 7.65 -49.11 -13.75
N ASP A 124 8.60 -48.69 -12.91
CA ASP A 124 10.03 -48.56 -13.24
C ASP A 124 10.31 -47.65 -14.45
N ASN A 125 9.42 -46.67 -14.67
CA ASN A 125 9.45 -45.74 -15.80
C ASN A 125 10.03 -44.37 -15.43
N TRP A 126 11.29 -44.36 -15.00
CA TRP A 126 12.00 -43.18 -14.55
C TRP A 126 12.36 -42.24 -15.70
N ILE A 127 12.51 -40.95 -15.38
CA ILE A 127 13.03 -39.93 -16.29
C ILE A 127 14.33 -39.34 -15.74
N ASP A 128 15.09 -38.68 -16.62
CA ASP A 128 16.42 -38.14 -16.29
C ASP A 128 16.36 -37.21 -15.06
N ASN A 129 17.33 -37.40 -14.17
CA ASN A 129 17.57 -36.58 -12.98
C ASN A 129 18.87 -35.76 -13.14
N LEU A 130 19.02 -34.72 -12.33
CA LEU A 130 20.28 -34.01 -12.17
C LEU A 130 20.94 -34.43 -10.86
N GLU A 131 21.97 -35.25 -10.95
CA GLU A 131 22.87 -35.53 -9.82
C GLU A 131 24.07 -34.58 -9.83
N PHE A 132 24.43 -34.06 -8.66
CA PHE A 132 25.57 -33.16 -8.50
C PHE A 132 26.24 -33.30 -7.14
N ASN A 133 27.51 -32.92 -7.08
CA ASN A 133 28.32 -32.89 -5.87
C ASN A 133 29.31 -31.72 -5.96
N GLY A 134 30.00 -31.41 -4.86
CA GLY A 134 30.97 -30.31 -4.79
C GLY A 134 31.73 -30.27 -3.48
N GLU A 135 32.73 -29.40 -3.41
CA GLU A 135 33.51 -29.14 -2.20
C GLU A 135 32.84 -28.10 -1.29
N ASN A 136 33.17 -28.10 0.01
CA ASN A 136 32.59 -27.15 0.95
C ASN A 136 32.83 -25.69 0.52
N GLY A 137 31.77 -24.88 0.53
CA GLY A 137 31.76 -23.49 0.09
C GLY A 137 31.55 -23.30 -1.42
N GLU A 138 31.56 -24.39 -2.21
CA GLU A 138 31.38 -24.31 -3.65
C GLU A 138 29.98 -23.79 -4.00
N LYS A 139 29.93 -22.73 -4.81
CA LYS A 139 28.70 -22.10 -5.28
C LYS A 139 28.58 -22.24 -6.78
N LYS A 140 27.48 -22.81 -7.27
CA LYS A 140 27.20 -22.99 -8.70
C LYS A 140 25.76 -22.68 -9.03
N LYS A 141 25.56 -22.19 -10.26
CA LYS A 141 24.25 -22.10 -10.90
C LYS A 141 24.14 -23.26 -11.90
N VAL A 142 23.04 -24.00 -11.83
CA VAL A 142 22.78 -25.16 -12.68
C VAL A 142 21.41 -25.05 -13.34
N SER A 143 21.27 -25.75 -14.45
CA SER A 143 20.03 -25.87 -15.22
C SER A 143 19.97 -27.26 -15.83
N PHE A 144 18.82 -27.93 -15.74
CA PHE A 144 18.58 -29.21 -16.41
C PHE A 144 17.18 -29.24 -17.01
N LYS A 145 17.01 -30.06 -18.05
CA LYS A 145 15.74 -30.25 -18.75
C LYS A 145 15.25 -31.66 -18.55
N GLY A 146 13.95 -31.81 -18.33
CA GLY A 146 13.29 -33.11 -18.24
C GLY A 146 12.03 -33.12 -19.10
N LYS A 147 11.91 -34.13 -19.97
CA LYS A 147 10.68 -34.41 -20.70
C LYS A 147 9.87 -35.44 -19.93
N LEU A 148 8.66 -35.06 -19.54
CA LEU A 148 7.78 -35.91 -18.73
C LEU A 148 7.16 -37.02 -19.58
N ASN A 149 6.90 -38.16 -18.95
CA ASN A 149 6.10 -39.22 -19.56
C ASN A 149 4.59 -38.89 -19.41
N ASN A 150 3.74 -39.82 -19.81
CA ASN A 150 2.29 -39.64 -19.81
C ASN A 150 1.65 -39.87 -18.42
N TYR A 151 2.16 -39.20 -17.37
CA TYR A 151 1.61 -39.21 -16.02
C TYR A 151 1.31 -37.78 -15.56
N ASP A 152 0.29 -37.63 -14.70
CA ASP A 152 -0.28 -36.35 -14.26
C ASP A 152 0.06 -35.99 -12.80
N ASP A 153 0.86 -36.83 -12.13
CA ASP A 153 1.23 -36.73 -10.71
C ASP A 153 2.68 -36.29 -10.48
N TYR A 154 3.31 -35.67 -11.48
CA TYR A 154 4.70 -35.22 -11.35
C TYR A 154 4.85 -34.07 -10.35
N LYS A 155 5.86 -34.21 -9.47
CA LYS A 155 6.46 -33.12 -8.69
C LYS A 155 7.94 -32.99 -9.01
N ILE A 156 8.55 -31.85 -8.68
CA ILE A 156 10.01 -31.70 -8.68
C ILE A 156 10.49 -31.78 -7.24
N SER A 157 11.53 -32.57 -7.01
CA SER A 157 12.08 -32.84 -5.68
C SER A 157 13.58 -32.58 -5.65
N TRP A 158 14.05 -31.89 -4.61
CA TRP A 158 15.47 -31.71 -4.30
C TRP A 158 15.84 -32.63 -3.14
N ASN A 159 16.82 -33.50 -3.37
CA ASN A 159 17.16 -34.59 -2.45
C ASN A 159 18.64 -34.55 -2.03
N ILE A 160 18.90 -34.97 -0.79
CA ILE A 160 20.24 -35.33 -0.31
C ILE A 160 20.40 -36.84 -0.41
N ILE A 161 21.43 -37.29 -1.13
CA ILE A 161 21.75 -38.72 -1.25
C ILE A 161 22.69 -39.08 -0.10
N GLN A 162 22.11 -39.76 0.91
CA GLN A 162 22.76 -40.27 2.12
C GLN A 162 23.12 -39.25 3.19
N SER A 163 24.08 -38.35 2.96
CA SER A 163 24.43 -37.34 3.95
C SER A 163 25.04 -36.11 3.26
N GLY A 164 24.99 -34.95 3.91
CA GLY A 164 25.54 -33.69 3.41
C GLY A 164 24.61 -32.51 3.69
N SER A 165 25.07 -31.31 3.34
CA SER A 165 24.23 -30.11 3.45
C SER A 165 24.51 -29.08 2.36
N LEU A 166 23.46 -28.40 1.91
CA LEU A 166 23.52 -27.35 0.89
C LEU A 166 22.53 -26.23 1.19
N ALA A 167 22.84 -25.03 0.74
CA ALA A 167 21.86 -23.97 0.53
C ALA A 167 21.33 -24.02 -0.91
N ILE A 168 20.05 -23.71 -1.11
CA ILE A 168 19.38 -23.62 -2.42
C ILE A 168 18.72 -22.25 -2.56
N ASP A 169 18.84 -21.61 -3.72
CA ASP A 169 18.23 -20.31 -4.01
C ASP A 169 18.00 -20.12 -5.53
N ASN A 170 17.25 -19.08 -5.91
CA ASN A 170 16.96 -18.68 -7.29
C ASN A 170 16.42 -19.82 -8.17
N ILE A 171 15.47 -20.58 -7.64
CA ILE A 171 14.80 -21.67 -8.36
C ILE A 171 13.86 -21.07 -9.40
N SER A 172 13.93 -21.57 -10.64
CA SER A 172 13.03 -21.23 -11.73
C SER A 172 12.64 -22.50 -12.48
N ILE A 173 11.35 -22.68 -12.73
CA ILE A 173 10.79 -23.79 -13.50
C ILE A 173 10.11 -23.21 -14.74
N LYS A 174 10.57 -23.60 -15.92
CA LYS A 174 10.11 -23.08 -17.20
C LYS A 174 9.51 -24.19 -18.05
N GLU A 175 8.29 -23.97 -18.54
CA GLU A 175 7.67 -24.82 -19.57
C GLU A 175 8.30 -24.49 -20.92
N ILE A 176 8.92 -25.48 -21.59
CA ILE A 176 9.68 -25.26 -22.82
C ILE A 176 8.77 -24.87 -23.98
N SER A 177 7.62 -25.54 -24.12
CA SER A 177 6.68 -25.31 -25.23
C SER A 177 6.14 -23.88 -25.29
N SER A 178 5.84 -23.29 -24.13
CA SER A 178 5.36 -21.91 -24.03
C SER A 178 6.46 -20.88 -23.77
N GLY A 179 7.64 -21.32 -23.33
CA GLY A 179 8.73 -20.46 -22.87
C GLY A 179 8.45 -19.77 -21.52
N LYS A 180 7.35 -20.08 -20.85
CA LYS A 180 6.88 -19.41 -19.63
C LYS A 180 7.54 -19.99 -18.37
N ILE A 181 7.98 -19.12 -17.46
CA ILE A 181 8.32 -19.51 -16.08
C ILE A 181 7.02 -19.75 -15.31
N ILE A 182 6.78 -20.99 -14.90
CA ILE A 182 5.55 -21.43 -14.22
C ILE A 182 5.69 -21.46 -12.70
N ALA A 183 6.92 -21.47 -12.17
CA ALA A 183 7.19 -21.29 -10.76
C ALA A 183 8.59 -20.69 -10.53
N TYR A 184 8.72 -19.95 -9.45
CA TYR A 184 9.96 -19.29 -9.05
C TYR A 184 10.04 -19.21 -7.52
N LEU A 185 11.21 -19.51 -6.95
CA LEU A 185 11.50 -19.33 -5.54
C LEU A 185 12.85 -18.63 -5.38
N ASN A 186 12.87 -17.53 -4.66
CA ASN A 186 14.08 -16.87 -4.19
C ASN A 186 13.91 -16.60 -2.70
N VAL A 187 14.89 -17.03 -1.92
CA VAL A 187 14.80 -17.02 -0.45
C VAL A 187 15.27 -15.70 0.14
N ASP A 188 15.94 -14.86 -0.65
CA ASP A 188 16.36 -13.52 -0.27
C ASP A 188 15.33 -12.45 -0.72
N PRO A 189 14.57 -11.86 0.21
CA PRO A 189 13.60 -10.81 -0.11
C PRO A 189 14.25 -9.52 -0.61
N SER A 190 15.58 -9.36 -0.50
CA SER A 190 16.28 -8.18 -1.03
C SER A 190 16.56 -8.24 -2.54
N ILE A 191 16.31 -9.39 -3.19
CA ILE A 191 16.53 -9.62 -4.63
C ILE A 191 15.22 -9.81 -5.40
N PHE A 192 14.11 -9.21 -4.93
CA PHE A 192 12.96 -8.92 -5.80
C PHE A 192 13.34 -7.84 -6.85
N LYS A 193 14.22 -8.20 -7.79
CA LYS A 193 14.06 -7.80 -9.19
C LYS A 193 13.30 -8.93 -9.89
N ILE A 194 12.13 -9.26 -9.38
CA ILE A 194 11.17 -10.02 -10.17
C ILE A 194 10.65 -9.04 -11.21
N ASP A 195 10.66 -9.48 -12.47
CA ASP A 195 9.81 -8.96 -13.54
C ASP A 195 8.34 -9.28 -13.21
N VAL A 196 7.85 -8.75 -12.08
CA VAL A 196 6.47 -8.38 -11.91
C VAL A 196 6.44 -7.06 -12.61
N SER A 197 5.73 -6.94 -13.72
CA SER A 197 5.27 -5.62 -14.14
C SER A 197 4.58 -5.04 -12.91
N HIS A 198 5.23 -4.13 -12.16
CA HIS A 198 4.59 -3.28 -11.18
C HIS A 198 3.36 -2.77 -11.93
N LYS A 199 2.16 -3.22 -11.54
CA LYS A 199 1.00 -2.89 -12.36
C LYS A 199 0.89 -1.39 -12.29
N SER A 200 0.98 -0.77 -13.47
CA SER A 200 1.23 0.66 -13.56
C SER A 200 0.17 1.42 -12.78
N ILE A 201 0.55 2.56 -12.20
CA ILE A 201 -0.37 3.50 -11.55
C ILE A 201 -1.60 3.75 -12.43
N LYS A 202 -1.41 3.76 -13.75
CA LYS A 202 -2.48 3.80 -14.75
C LYS A 202 -3.56 2.74 -14.55
N THR A 203 -3.19 1.49 -14.34
CA THR A 203 -4.14 0.39 -14.12
C THR A 203 -4.95 0.61 -12.84
N LYS A 204 -4.31 1.04 -11.75
CA LYS A 204 -5.01 1.35 -10.49
C LYS A 204 -6.00 2.51 -10.66
N ILE A 205 -5.56 3.58 -11.33
CA ILE A 205 -6.42 4.71 -11.71
C ILE A 205 -7.59 4.27 -12.61
N GLU A 206 -7.36 3.33 -13.52
CA GLU A 206 -8.39 2.79 -14.42
C GLU A 206 -9.36 1.88 -13.68
N ASN A 207 -8.93 1.18 -12.62
CA ASN A 207 -9.75 0.24 -11.86
C ASN A 207 -10.59 0.89 -10.75
N LYS A 208 -10.19 2.07 -10.26
CA LYS A 208 -10.89 2.79 -9.17
C LYS A 208 -12.43 2.82 -9.33
N PRO A 209 -13.20 2.75 -8.24
CA PRO A 209 -14.65 2.79 -8.29
C PRO A 209 -15.16 4.14 -8.83
N THR A 210 -16.44 4.21 -9.20
CA THR A 210 -17.07 5.45 -9.69
C THR A 210 -16.91 6.60 -8.70
N ILE A 211 -17.05 6.32 -7.41
CA ILE A 211 -16.85 7.27 -6.30
C ILE A 211 -15.63 6.79 -5.52
N PRO A 212 -14.42 7.26 -5.88
CA PRO A 212 -13.18 6.85 -5.24
C PRO A 212 -12.98 7.54 -3.90
N VAL A 213 -13.10 6.77 -2.82
CA VAL A 213 -12.79 7.21 -1.46
C VAL A 213 -11.32 6.93 -1.16
N PHE A 214 -10.68 7.77 -0.34
CA PHE A 214 -9.33 7.53 0.15
C PHE A 214 -9.27 7.48 1.68
N ASN A 215 -8.19 6.90 2.21
CA ASN A 215 -7.89 6.91 3.64
C ASN A 215 -6.55 7.61 3.88
N ALA A 216 -6.59 8.63 4.72
CA ALA A 216 -5.46 9.50 5.01
C ALA A 216 -4.74 9.01 6.27
N TRP A 217 -3.41 8.88 6.21
CA TRP A 217 -2.56 8.36 7.29
C TRP A 217 -3.04 7.01 7.86
N GLY A 218 -3.43 6.10 6.98
CA GLY A 218 -4.01 4.81 7.31
C GLY A 218 -3.14 3.95 8.22
N THR A 219 -3.82 3.21 9.10
CA THR A 219 -3.20 2.27 10.06
C THR A 219 -2.90 0.93 9.42
N LYS A 220 -2.27 0.02 10.17
CA LYS A 220 -1.94 -1.32 9.68
C LYS A 220 -3.21 -2.09 9.32
N GLU A 221 -4.23 -1.98 10.17
CA GLU A 221 -5.56 -2.54 9.94
C GLU A 221 -6.16 -2.01 8.65
N THR A 222 -6.01 -0.72 8.37
CA THR A 222 -6.51 -0.11 7.14
C THR A 222 -5.79 -0.66 5.91
N ILE A 223 -4.45 -0.75 5.95
CA ILE A 223 -3.67 -1.33 4.84
C ILE A 223 -4.05 -2.81 4.66
N ASP A 224 -4.35 -3.51 5.75
CA ASP A 224 -4.74 -4.91 5.74
C ASP A 224 -6.17 -5.17 5.24
N ASP A 225 -7.09 -4.23 5.44
CA ASP A 225 -8.52 -4.38 5.19
C ASP A 225 -9.07 -3.48 4.05
N CYS A 226 -8.20 -2.81 3.30
CA CYS A 226 -8.57 -1.79 2.31
C CYS A 226 -9.34 -2.26 1.06
N ASP A 227 -9.50 -3.58 0.88
CA ASP A 227 -10.16 -4.19 -0.28
C ASP A 227 -11.48 -4.90 0.09
N THR A 228 -12.13 -4.51 1.19
CA THR A 228 -13.43 -5.11 1.57
C THR A 228 -14.60 -4.48 0.84
N GLU A 229 -15.72 -5.22 0.77
CA GLU A 229 -17.01 -4.67 0.31
C GLU A 229 -17.53 -3.53 1.21
N GLN A 230 -17.06 -3.47 2.45
CA GLN A 230 -17.54 -2.51 3.46
C GLN A 230 -16.78 -1.18 3.40
N SER A 231 -15.46 -1.22 3.13
CA SER A 231 -14.60 -0.03 3.08
C SER A 231 -13.52 -0.13 1.98
N PRO A 232 -13.89 -0.16 0.67
CA PRO A 232 -12.92 -0.26 -0.42
C PRO A 232 -12.27 1.10 -0.72
N TYR A 233 -11.21 1.44 0.01
CA TYR A 233 -10.41 2.63 -0.28
C TYR A 233 -9.61 2.42 -1.55
N SER A 234 -9.65 3.37 -2.48
CA SER A 234 -8.90 3.29 -3.76
C SER A 234 -7.62 4.11 -3.76
N LEU A 235 -7.35 4.82 -2.66
CA LEU A 235 -6.11 5.55 -2.38
C LEU A 235 -5.89 5.52 -0.87
N ILE A 236 -4.66 5.22 -0.46
CA ILE A 236 -4.25 5.21 0.93
C ILE A 236 -2.88 5.87 1.00
N TRP A 237 -2.66 6.68 2.02
CA TRP A 237 -1.29 6.98 2.45
C TRP A 237 -1.08 6.67 3.91
N THR A 238 0.14 6.33 4.27
CA THR A 238 0.49 5.85 5.62
C THR A 238 1.88 6.32 6.04
N SER A 239 2.16 6.23 7.33
CA SER A 239 3.52 6.32 7.89
C SER A 239 4.13 4.93 8.16
N ILE A 240 3.36 3.85 7.95
CA ILE A 240 3.85 2.47 8.12
C ILE A 240 4.90 2.16 7.05
N GLY A 241 6.02 1.58 7.47
CA GLY A 241 7.17 1.33 6.62
C GLY A 241 8.24 2.42 6.69
N ILE A 242 7.98 3.55 7.35
CA ILE A 242 9.00 4.57 7.64
C ILE A 242 9.91 4.04 8.76
N PRO A 243 11.24 4.01 8.56
CA PRO A 243 12.17 3.63 9.62
C PRO A 243 12.25 4.70 10.70
N LYS A 244 12.46 4.28 11.96
CA LYS A 244 12.69 5.23 13.07
C LYS A 244 13.89 6.13 12.84
N GLU A 245 14.99 5.57 12.32
CA GLU A 245 16.17 6.35 11.96
C GLU A 245 15.88 7.16 10.69
N ILE A 246 15.79 8.49 10.83
CA ILE A 246 15.40 9.38 9.73
C ILE A 246 16.37 9.30 8.55
N GLU A 247 17.63 8.96 8.77
CA GLU A 247 18.62 8.86 7.70
C GLU A 247 18.61 7.48 7.00
N SER A 248 17.85 6.52 7.50
CA SER A 248 17.78 5.18 6.93
C SER A 248 17.09 5.19 5.56
N ILE A 249 17.68 4.44 4.62
CA ILE A 249 17.06 4.18 3.31
C ILE A 249 16.23 2.89 3.30
N LYS A 250 16.21 2.14 4.41
CA LYS A 250 15.45 0.89 4.50
C LYS A 250 13.96 1.20 4.70
N THR A 251 13.13 0.28 4.24
CA THR A 251 11.69 0.31 4.47
C THR A 251 11.34 -0.76 5.51
N GLU A 252 10.57 -0.40 6.54
CA GLU A 252 10.16 -1.29 7.63
C GLU A 252 8.78 -1.91 7.36
N LEU A 253 8.66 -2.60 6.22
CA LEU A 253 7.47 -3.37 5.86
C LEU A 253 7.74 -4.87 6.00
N SER A 254 6.72 -5.64 6.38
CA SER A 254 6.74 -7.08 6.22
C SER A 254 6.68 -7.48 4.74
N SER A 255 7.22 -8.65 4.41
CA SER A 255 7.16 -9.19 3.05
C SER A 255 5.72 -9.36 2.54
N ASN A 256 4.77 -9.65 3.43
CA ASN A 256 3.36 -9.80 3.08
C ASN A 256 2.71 -8.46 2.69
N GLU A 257 2.96 -7.39 3.45
CA GLU A 257 2.47 -6.05 3.11
C GLU A 257 3.04 -5.60 1.76
N SER A 258 4.35 -5.76 1.59
CA SER A 258 5.03 -5.42 0.32
C SER A 258 4.46 -6.20 -0.86
N TYR A 259 4.29 -7.52 -0.71
CA TYR A 259 3.71 -8.37 -1.75
C TYR A 259 2.27 -7.97 -2.09
N ARG A 260 1.42 -7.70 -1.08
CA ARG A 260 0.03 -7.28 -1.30
C ARG A 260 -0.03 -5.98 -2.11
N MET A 261 0.72 -4.96 -1.70
CA MET A 261 0.72 -3.65 -2.37
C MET A 261 1.17 -3.76 -3.84
N GLN A 262 2.14 -4.63 -4.13
CA GLN A 262 2.62 -4.89 -5.50
C GLN A 262 1.61 -5.65 -6.37
N LYS A 263 0.73 -6.46 -5.76
CA LYS A 263 -0.26 -7.28 -6.48
C LYS A 263 -1.61 -6.63 -6.62
N ASP A 264 -1.95 -5.73 -5.71
CA ASP A 264 -3.20 -5.01 -5.75
C ASP A 264 -3.29 -4.14 -7.01
N LYS A 265 -4.48 -4.14 -7.61
CA LYS A 265 -4.81 -3.47 -8.87
C LYS A 265 -5.80 -2.34 -8.67
N ASN A 266 -6.29 -2.11 -7.46
CA ASN A 266 -7.42 -1.23 -7.18
C ASN A 266 -7.01 -0.03 -6.31
N THR A 267 -6.02 -0.21 -5.44
CA THR A 267 -5.64 0.77 -4.43
C THR A 267 -4.26 1.33 -4.71
N ILE A 268 -4.18 2.65 -4.69
CA ILE A 268 -2.92 3.39 -4.78
C ILE A 268 -2.39 3.55 -3.37
N TYR A 269 -1.14 3.16 -3.14
CA TYR A 269 -0.48 3.30 -1.84
C TYR A 269 0.60 4.37 -1.88
N LEU A 270 0.49 5.40 -1.04
CA LEU A 270 1.54 6.38 -0.81
C LEU A 270 2.13 6.24 0.59
N ILE A 271 3.34 6.74 0.78
CA ILE A 271 3.99 6.85 2.09
C ILE A 271 4.31 8.31 2.38
N SER A 272 4.23 8.72 3.64
CA SER A 272 4.43 10.11 4.08
C SER A 272 5.79 10.32 4.76
N PRO A 273 6.92 10.33 4.04
CA PRO A 273 8.22 10.54 4.66
C PRO A 273 8.37 11.98 5.16
N GLN A 274 9.13 12.15 6.25
CA GLN A 274 9.57 13.45 6.72
C GLN A 274 10.37 14.16 5.61
N TRP A 275 10.09 15.44 5.35
CA TRP A 275 10.83 16.24 4.37
C TRP A 275 11.35 17.58 4.93
N ASN A 276 10.62 18.23 5.83
CA ASN A 276 10.96 19.53 6.43
C ASN A 276 11.10 19.50 7.95
N CYS A 277 10.43 18.59 8.64
CA CYS A 277 10.42 18.48 10.09
C CYS A 277 10.41 17.01 10.55
N TRP A 278 10.68 16.79 11.83
CA TRP A 278 10.73 15.45 12.42
C TRP A 278 10.31 15.44 13.89
N TYR A 279 9.90 14.25 14.36
CA TYR A 279 9.33 14.07 15.69
C TYR A 279 10.24 13.21 16.58
N PRO A 280 10.91 13.77 17.59
CA PRO A 280 11.83 13.04 18.48
C PRO A 280 11.13 11.96 19.34
N ASP A 281 9.80 12.01 19.44
CA ASP A 281 9.01 11.00 20.15
C ASP A 281 8.87 9.71 19.33
N TYR A 282 9.00 9.79 18.00
CA TYR A 282 8.79 8.68 17.06
C TYR A 282 10.06 8.31 16.28
N ASP A 283 10.92 9.30 16.06
CA ASP A 283 12.04 9.25 15.15
C ASP A 283 13.38 9.46 15.87
N VAL A 284 14.46 8.99 15.25
CA VAL A 284 15.84 9.15 15.71
C VAL A 284 16.63 9.93 14.66
N LEU A 285 17.27 11.01 15.12
CA LEU A 285 18.24 11.79 14.35
C LEU A 285 19.41 12.18 15.26
N PRO A 286 20.62 11.63 15.05
CA PRO A 286 21.79 11.99 15.85
C PRO A 286 22.10 13.49 15.76
N LYS A 287 22.48 14.12 16.89
CA LYS A 287 22.90 15.53 16.89
C LYS A 287 24.14 15.82 16.04
N THR A 288 24.90 14.77 15.70
CA THR A 288 26.04 14.84 14.78
C THR A 288 25.63 14.80 13.32
N SER A 289 24.37 14.52 13.02
CA SER A 289 23.84 14.50 11.66
C SER A 289 23.94 15.90 11.03
N PRO A 290 24.34 16.02 9.75
CA PRO A 290 24.31 17.29 9.03
C PRO A 290 22.88 17.83 8.84
N PHE A 291 21.86 17.00 9.06
CA PHE A 291 20.45 17.35 8.93
C PHE A 291 19.80 17.79 10.24
N TYR A 292 20.47 17.57 11.37
CA TYR A 292 19.95 17.98 12.68
C TYR A 292 20.01 19.50 12.83
N LEU A 293 18.85 20.11 13.08
CA LEU A 293 18.75 21.49 13.55
C LEU A 293 18.09 21.48 14.92
N ASN A 294 18.68 22.20 15.87
CA ASN A 294 18.07 22.42 17.19
C ASN A 294 17.04 23.57 17.12
N GLU A 295 16.17 23.54 16.11
CA GLU A 295 15.17 24.56 15.82
C GLU A 295 13.79 23.93 15.98
N ILE A 296 12.96 24.51 16.85
CA ILE A 296 11.55 24.08 16.99
C ILE A 296 10.82 24.42 15.71
N PHE A 297 10.01 23.47 15.21
CA PHE A 297 9.08 23.74 14.12
C PHE A 297 7.88 24.50 14.67
N LYS A 298 7.90 25.83 14.49
CA LYS A 298 6.94 26.79 15.05
C LYS A 298 5.48 26.47 14.70
N PRO A 299 5.13 25.98 13.50
CA PRO A 299 3.73 25.62 13.22
C PRO A 299 3.15 24.57 14.17
N HIS A 300 3.99 23.71 14.77
CA HIS A 300 3.54 22.72 15.76
C HIS A 300 3.66 23.21 17.22
N GLU A 301 4.26 24.38 17.45
CA GLU A 301 4.45 24.90 18.79
C GLU A 301 3.11 25.33 19.39
N ASN A 302 2.75 24.77 20.55
CA ASN A 302 1.45 24.97 21.23
C ASN A 302 0.23 24.49 20.40
N SER A 303 0.44 23.50 19.53
CA SER A 303 -0.63 22.81 18.81
C SER A 303 -0.93 21.44 19.43
N GLU A 304 -1.82 20.66 18.80
CA GLU A 304 -2.08 19.26 19.15
C GLU A 304 -0.91 18.31 18.82
N TYR A 305 0.02 18.74 17.98
CA TYR A 305 1.16 17.93 17.57
C TYR A 305 2.24 17.86 18.66
N PRO A 306 2.95 16.73 18.79
CA PRO A 306 4.06 16.61 19.72
C PRO A 306 5.21 17.55 19.33
N LYS A 307 6.16 17.72 20.26
CA LYS A 307 7.30 18.60 20.07
C LYS A 307 8.06 18.23 18.79
N THR A 308 8.09 19.14 17.82
CA THR A 308 8.64 18.87 16.49
C THR A 308 9.86 19.76 16.23
N PHE A 309 10.87 19.22 15.53
CA PHE A 309 12.07 19.95 15.14
C PHE A 309 12.19 20.08 13.63
N VAL A 310 12.86 21.14 13.17
CA VAL A 310 13.14 21.36 11.75
C VAL A 310 14.26 20.42 11.28
N LEU A 311 14.12 19.86 10.09
CA LEU A 311 15.20 19.20 9.36
C LEU A 311 15.95 20.23 8.52
N ASN A 312 17.26 20.07 8.34
CA ASN A 312 18.03 20.91 7.42
C ASN A 312 17.70 20.58 5.95
N PHE A 313 16.46 20.84 5.55
CA PHE A 313 15.89 20.42 4.28
C PHE A 313 16.45 21.17 3.07
N GLU A 314 17.26 22.21 3.28
CA GLU A 314 17.93 22.97 2.23
C GLU A 314 19.19 22.26 1.70
N LYS A 315 19.70 21.25 2.42
CA LYS A 315 20.90 20.50 2.05
C LYS A 315 20.68 19.60 0.84
N GLU A 316 21.61 19.64 -0.11
CA GLU A 316 21.58 18.79 -1.30
C GLU A 316 21.64 17.29 -0.93
N GLU A 317 22.40 16.96 0.12
CA GLU A 317 22.50 15.60 0.64
C GLU A 317 21.16 15.07 1.17
N TRP A 318 20.32 15.97 1.69
CA TRP A 318 18.95 15.64 2.12
C TRP A 318 18.07 15.33 0.91
N HIS A 319 18.14 16.14 -0.15
CA HIS A 319 17.38 15.93 -1.40
C HIS A 319 17.76 14.58 -2.03
N ASN A 320 19.06 14.29 -2.08
CA ASN A 320 19.61 13.03 -2.57
C ASN A 320 19.16 11.83 -1.71
N LEU A 321 19.11 11.98 -0.39
CA LEU A 321 18.63 10.96 0.52
C LEU A 321 17.14 10.66 0.30
N LEU A 322 16.29 11.70 0.18
CA LEU A 322 14.87 11.52 -0.14
C LEU A 322 14.68 10.80 -1.48
N GLY A 323 15.51 11.09 -2.48
CA GLY A 323 15.50 10.35 -3.75
C GLY A 323 15.82 8.85 -3.58
N LYS A 324 16.80 8.51 -2.73
CA LYS A 324 17.13 7.11 -2.42
C LYS A 324 16.01 6.41 -1.66
N LYS A 325 15.40 7.09 -0.68
CA LYS A 325 14.23 6.59 0.06
C LYS A 325 13.06 6.33 -0.87
N ALA A 326 12.74 7.26 -1.77
CA ALA A 326 11.69 7.11 -2.76
C ALA A 326 11.86 5.85 -3.61
N LEU A 327 13.11 5.56 -4.05
CA LEU A 327 13.42 4.34 -4.78
C LEU A 327 13.21 3.07 -3.92
N SER A 328 13.60 3.10 -2.63
CA SER A 328 13.33 1.98 -1.72
C SER A 328 11.83 1.74 -1.56
N TYR A 329 11.05 2.79 -1.31
CA TYR A 329 9.60 2.69 -1.16
C TYR A 329 8.92 2.18 -2.44
N LYS A 330 9.35 2.66 -3.61
CA LYS A 330 8.89 2.13 -4.90
C LYS A 330 9.15 0.63 -5.03
N ASN A 331 10.36 0.18 -4.68
CA ASN A 331 10.71 -1.24 -4.73
C ASN A 331 9.94 -2.07 -3.68
N ALA A 332 9.50 -1.45 -2.58
CA ALA A 332 8.66 -2.07 -1.57
C ALA A 332 7.17 -2.14 -1.97
N GLY A 333 6.76 -1.56 -3.09
CA GLY A 333 5.38 -1.62 -3.60
C GLY A 333 4.55 -0.35 -3.42
N PHE A 334 5.12 0.72 -2.87
CA PHE A 334 4.44 2.01 -2.86
C PHE A 334 4.35 2.58 -4.29
N ASP A 335 3.22 3.22 -4.58
CA ASP A 335 2.96 3.92 -5.84
C ASP A 335 3.46 5.36 -5.82
N GLY A 336 3.78 5.91 -4.64
CA GLY A 336 4.28 7.27 -4.52
C GLY A 336 4.57 7.74 -3.10
N LEU A 337 4.84 9.05 -2.99
CA LEU A 337 5.00 9.78 -1.74
C LEU A 337 3.90 10.83 -1.60
N ILE A 338 3.53 11.11 -0.37
CA ILE A 338 2.84 12.34 0.02
C ILE A 338 3.76 13.15 0.92
N PHE A 339 3.89 14.44 0.64
CA PHE A 339 4.60 15.38 1.50
C PHE A 339 3.60 16.21 2.26
N ASP A 340 3.54 15.99 3.57
CA ASP A 340 2.67 16.77 4.43
C ASP A 340 3.15 18.22 4.54
N TRP A 341 2.24 19.19 4.74
CA TRP A 341 2.56 20.62 4.78
C TRP A 341 3.41 21.14 3.59
N TRP A 342 3.10 20.74 2.35
CA TRP A 342 3.86 21.14 1.15
C TRP A 342 3.59 22.59 0.71
N SER A 343 4.04 23.55 1.52
CA SER A 343 3.84 24.99 1.30
C SER A 343 5.10 25.81 1.56
N ASP A 344 5.05 27.11 1.27
CA ASP A 344 6.12 28.05 1.62
C ASP A 344 6.17 28.33 3.14
N GLU A 345 5.06 28.13 3.85
CA GLU A 345 4.94 28.35 5.30
C GLU A 345 5.70 27.30 6.11
N ALA A 346 5.93 26.12 5.53
CA ALA A 346 6.76 25.05 6.08
C ALA A 346 8.25 25.45 6.26
N GLY A 347 8.67 26.64 5.81
CA GLY A 347 10.03 27.15 5.94
C GLY A 347 10.50 27.49 7.35
N ASN A 348 9.60 27.54 8.34
CA ASN A 348 9.91 27.88 9.73
C ASN A 348 10.68 29.21 9.89
N GLY A 349 10.28 30.25 9.13
CA GLY A 349 10.92 31.57 9.15
C GLY A 349 12.05 31.77 8.13
N ARG A 350 12.37 30.76 7.32
CA ARG A 350 13.20 30.91 6.11
C ARG A 350 12.50 31.78 5.06
N ASN A 351 13.27 32.38 4.16
CA ASN A 351 12.67 33.19 3.09
C ASN A 351 11.96 32.30 2.06
N LYS A 352 10.96 32.87 1.37
CA LYS A 352 10.11 32.16 0.43
C LYS A 352 10.91 31.52 -0.70
N GLU A 353 11.85 32.24 -1.30
CA GLU A 353 12.65 31.73 -2.42
C GLU A 353 13.52 30.52 -2.02
N GLN A 354 14.05 30.49 -0.80
CA GLN A 354 14.80 29.37 -0.23
C GLN A 354 13.93 28.13 -0.11
N VAL A 355 12.73 28.27 0.48
CA VAL A 355 11.81 27.14 0.67
C VAL A 355 11.37 26.59 -0.68
N GLN A 356 10.98 27.45 -1.62
CA GLN A 356 10.62 27.05 -2.98
C GLN A 356 11.76 26.33 -3.71
N LYS A 357 12.99 26.83 -3.58
CA LYS A 357 14.17 26.21 -4.17
C LYS A 357 14.43 24.82 -3.57
N ALA A 358 14.30 24.66 -2.26
CA ALA A 358 14.47 23.38 -1.60
C ALA A 358 13.38 22.38 -2.02
N ARG A 359 12.10 22.78 -1.97
CA ARG A 359 10.97 21.96 -2.45
C ARG A 359 11.16 21.51 -3.90
N LEU A 360 11.59 22.43 -4.77
CA LEU A 360 11.90 22.12 -6.17
C LEU A 360 13.05 21.10 -6.31
N ASN A 361 14.13 21.28 -5.55
CA ASN A 361 15.29 20.38 -5.61
C ASN A 361 14.98 18.99 -5.04
N ILE A 362 14.15 18.90 -4.00
CA ILE A 362 13.63 17.64 -3.47
C ILE A 362 12.89 16.88 -4.57
N LEU A 363 11.90 17.51 -5.21
CA LEU A 363 11.12 16.83 -6.25
C LEU A 363 11.99 16.41 -7.44
N LYS A 364 12.93 17.25 -7.88
CA LYS A 364 13.87 16.89 -8.96
C LYS A 364 14.73 15.68 -8.58
N SER A 365 15.34 15.70 -7.41
CA SER A 365 16.21 14.61 -6.92
C SER A 365 15.44 13.30 -6.83
N ILE A 366 14.16 13.35 -6.43
CA ILE A 366 13.31 12.16 -6.41
C ILE A 366 12.99 11.69 -7.83
N ARG A 367 12.54 12.59 -8.72
CA ARG A 367 12.21 12.25 -10.12
C ARG A 367 13.40 11.63 -10.86
N GLU A 368 14.61 12.08 -10.59
CA GLU A 368 15.84 11.47 -11.14
C GLU A 368 16.03 10.01 -10.73
N LYS A 369 15.54 9.59 -9.55
CA LYS A 369 15.66 8.21 -9.05
C LYS A 369 14.51 7.30 -9.48
N VAL A 370 13.28 7.83 -9.52
CA VAL A 370 12.06 7.00 -9.69
C VAL A 370 11.31 7.22 -11.00
N GLY A 371 11.66 8.27 -11.74
CA GLY A 371 10.99 8.68 -12.97
C GLY A 371 9.63 9.37 -12.76
N ASN A 372 8.88 9.52 -13.85
CA ASN A 372 7.56 10.15 -13.84
C ASN A 372 6.43 9.17 -13.47
N ASP A 373 6.65 7.86 -13.59
CA ASP A 373 5.71 6.80 -13.19
C ASP A 373 5.90 6.45 -11.70
N PHE A 374 5.64 7.46 -10.86
CA PHE A 374 5.63 7.41 -9.40
C PHE A 374 4.91 8.66 -8.90
N ILE A 375 3.98 8.54 -7.96
CA ILE A 375 3.18 9.68 -7.51
C ILE A 375 4.03 10.55 -6.57
N LEU A 376 4.08 11.85 -6.84
CA LEU A 376 4.56 12.84 -5.87
C LEU A 376 3.39 13.77 -5.55
N MET A 377 2.84 13.60 -4.36
CA MET A 377 1.71 14.35 -3.85
C MET A 377 2.19 15.34 -2.79
N GLY A 378 1.70 16.57 -2.82
CA GLY A 378 1.87 17.52 -1.71
C GLY A 378 0.54 17.74 -1.00
N ASN A 379 0.53 17.79 0.34
CA ASN A 379 -0.53 18.42 1.10
C ASN A 379 -0.43 19.93 0.87
N VAL A 380 -1.34 20.46 0.06
CA VAL A 380 -1.32 21.86 -0.38
C VAL A 380 -2.39 22.69 0.32
N ASN A 381 -3.24 22.06 1.15
CA ASN A 381 -4.42 22.67 1.75
C ASN A 381 -5.20 23.50 0.71
N TRP A 382 -5.39 24.80 0.98
CA TRP A 382 -6.06 25.78 0.12
C TRP A 382 -5.17 26.39 -0.98
N THR A 383 -3.87 26.04 -1.02
CA THR A 383 -2.88 26.71 -1.87
C THR A 383 -3.06 26.34 -3.35
N ILE A 384 -3.01 27.37 -4.20
CA ILE A 384 -2.90 27.27 -5.66
C ILE A 384 -1.68 28.05 -6.15
N ASN A 385 -1.37 27.98 -7.44
CA ASN A 385 -0.21 28.65 -8.06
C ASN A 385 1.14 28.23 -7.47
N ASP A 386 1.25 27.00 -6.98
CA ASP A 386 2.49 26.47 -6.44
C ASP A 386 3.58 26.34 -7.55
N PRO A 387 4.78 26.90 -7.35
CA PRO A 387 5.85 26.89 -8.37
C PRO A 387 6.43 25.49 -8.64
N THR A 388 6.19 24.54 -7.74
CA THR A 388 6.63 23.15 -7.86
C THR A 388 5.60 22.24 -8.53
N SER A 389 4.38 22.74 -8.79
CA SER A 389 3.24 22.01 -9.36
C SER A 389 3.59 21.15 -10.59
N LYS A 390 4.44 21.65 -11.49
CA LYS A 390 4.87 20.90 -12.70
C LYS A 390 5.66 19.60 -12.41
N TYR A 391 6.19 19.44 -11.20
CA TYR A 391 6.86 18.21 -10.76
C TYR A 391 5.97 17.33 -9.87
N LEU A 392 4.86 17.89 -9.36
CA LEU A 392 3.85 17.15 -8.64
C LEU A 392 2.91 16.44 -9.60
N SER A 393 2.52 15.24 -9.20
CA SER A 393 1.53 14.43 -9.92
C SER A 393 0.30 14.16 -9.03
N GLY A 394 0.38 14.47 -7.74
CA GLY A 394 -0.74 14.51 -6.80
C GLY A 394 -0.89 15.87 -6.12
N ALA A 395 -2.11 16.24 -5.78
CA ALA A 395 -2.40 17.29 -4.80
C ALA A 395 -3.36 16.73 -3.77
N PHE A 396 -3.02 16.87 -2.49
CA PHE A 396 -3.92 16.61 -1.38
C PHE A 396 -4.41 17.95 -0.84
N MET A 397 -5.72 18.14 -0.90
CA MET A 397 -6.42 19.35 -0.52
C MET A 397 -7.16 19.08 0.78
N GLU A 398 -6.45 19.28 1.89
CA GLU A 398 -7.01 19.22 3.23
C GLU A 398 -7.66 20.57 3.57
N LEU A 399 -8.96 20.68 3.29
CA LEU A 399 -9.66 21.95 3.28
C LEU A 399 -10.40 22.20 4.59
N TRP A 400 -9.67 22.58 5.62
CA TRP A 400 -10.24 22.94 6.92
C TRP A 400 -11.15 24.19 6.85
N LYS A 401 -11.97 24.39 7.89
CA LYS A 401 -12.79 25.60 8.08
C LYS A 401 -12.70 26.10 9.54
N PRO A 402 -12.83 27.42 9.77
CA PRO A 402 -12.67 28.00 11.12
C PRO A 402 -13.86 27.71 12.05
N GLU A 403 -15.09 27.61 11.52
CA GLU A 403 -16.29 27.38 12.32
C GLU A 403 -16.79 25.94 12.14
N LEU A 404 -16.46 25.06 13.08
CA LEU A 404 -16.74 23.62 12.98
C LEU A 404 -18.25 23.29 12.92
N ASN A 405 -19.08 24.13 13.55
CA ASN A 405 -20.54 23.97 13.59
C ASN A 405 -21.28 24.57 12.38
N LYS A 406 -20.57 25.12 11.40
CA LYS A 406 -21.16 25.68 10.18
C LYS A 406 -20.66 24.97 8.93
N GLY A 407 -21.45 25.06 7.87
CA GLY A 407 -20.97 24.67 6.54
C GLY A 407 -19.94 25.67 6.03
N TYR A 408 -19.27 25.32 4.94
CA TYR A 408 -18.37 26.25 4.25
C TYR A 408 -19.12 27.49 3.76
N ALA A 409 -18.43 28.62 3.79
CA ALA A 409 -18.94 29.87 3.28
C ALA A 409 -19.25 29.77 1.77
N LEU A 410 -20.18 30.60 1.33
CA LEU A 410 -20.37 30.90 -0.09
C LEU A 410 -19.79 32.28 -0.32
N TYR A 411 -19.02 32.47 -1.39
CA TYR A 411 -18.19 33.65 -1.66
C TYR A 411 -18.85 35.02 -1.42
N ASN A 412 -20.19 35.11 -1.51
CA ASN A 412 -20.96 36.34 -1.27
C ASN A 412 -21.32 36.61 0.21
N LYS A 413 -20.86 35.80 1.17
CA LYS A 413 -21.08 35.97 2.62
C LYS A 413 -19.83 35.49 3.39
N ASP A 414 -19.30 36.36 4.24
CA ASP A 414 -18.32 36.10 5.31
C ASP A 414 -17.12 35.17 4.94
N ASN A 415 -15.98 35.80 4.65
CA ASN A 415 -14.65 35.23 4.36
C ASN A 415 -14.50 34.49 3.00
N PRO A 416 -14.06 35.18 1.93
CA PRO A 416 -14.05 34.63 0.57
C PRO A 416 -12.98 33.56 0.31
N GLU A 417 -12.01 33.38 1.21
CA GLU A 417 -10.82 32.54 0.95
C GLU A 417 -11.05 31.04 1.20
N MET A 418 -12.01 30.67 2.05
CA MET A 418 -12.36 29.27 2.39
C MET A 418 -13.81 28.93 2.03
N SER A 419 -14.20 29.31 0.81
CA SER A 419 -15.55 29.11 0.27
C SER A 419 -15.65 27.91 -0.67
N ILE A 420 -16.87 27.42 -0.93
CA ILE A 420 -17.09 26.32 -1.90
C ILE A 420 -16.66 26.75 -3.32
N GLU A 421 -16.79 28.04 -3.65
CA GLU A 421 -16.21 28.63 -4.86
C GLU A 421 -14.69 28.42 -4.96
N LYS A 422 -13.97 28.68 -3.85
CA LYS A 422 -12.51 28.48 -3.80
C LYS A 422 -12.10 27.02 -3.89
N MET A 423 -12.93 26.11 -3.37
CA MET A 423 -12.73 24.68 -3.60
C MET A 423 -12.81 24.32 -5.09
N GLU A 424 -13.82 24.83 -5.80
CA GLU A 424 -13.97 24.62 -7.25
C GLU A 424 -12.77 25.21 -8.02
N GLU A 425 -12.32 26.42 -7.68
CA GLU A 425 -11.13 27.06 -8.25
C GLU A 425 -9.87 26.21 -8.05
N ALA A 426 -9.65 25.72 -6.82
CA ALA A 426 -8.48 24.90 -6.50
C ALA A 426 -8.51 23.52 -7.19
N LEU A 427 -9.67 22.86 -7.24
CA LEU A 427 -9.85 21.61 -7.99
C LEU A 427 -9.54 21.80 -9.48
N LEU A 428 -10.02 22.90 -10.08
CA LEU A 428 -9.74 23.24 -11.48
C LEU A 428 -8.25 23.52 -11.72
N TYR A 429 -7.62 24.31 -10.85
CA TYR A 429 -6.20 24.62 -10.92
C TYR A 429 -5.35 23.35 -10.88
N TRP A 430 -5.52 22.51 -9.87
CA TRP A 430 -4.71 21.29 -9.71
C TRP A 430 -5.00 20.27 -10.80
N ASN A 431 -6.23 20.21 -11.33
CA ASN A 431 -6.55 19.36 -12.46
C ASN A 431 -5.83 19.81 -13.74
N GLN A 432 -5.37 21.05 -13.83
CA GLN A 432 -4.54 21.53 -14.94
C GLN A 432 -3.06 21.40 -14.63
N ALA A 433 -2.61 21.86 -13.46
CA ALA A 433 -1.21 22.09 -13.12
C ALA A 433 -0.37 20.81 -12.93
N LEU A 434 -0.96 19.71 -12.48
CA LEU A 434 -0.22 18.48 -12.18
C LEU A 434 0.25 17.76 -13.46
N GLN A 435 1.40 17.10 -13.38
CA GLN A 435 1.86 16.17 -14.42
C GLN A 435 1.18 14.79 -14.28
N TRP A 436 1.27 13.97 -15.34
CA TRP A 436 0.76 12.61 -15.30
C TRP A 436 1.74 11.67 -14.55
N PRO A 437 1.26 10.67 -13.77
CA PRO A 437 -0.14 10.34 -13.47
C PRO A 437 -0.76 11.34 -12.49
N LYS A 438 -1.85 11.99 -12.91
CA LYS A 438 -2.50 13.12 -12.20
C LYS A 438 -3.58 12.60 -11.25
N LEU A 439 -3.51 12.96 -9.97
CA LEU A 439 -4.50 12.63 -8.95
C LEU A 439 -4.78 13.84 -8.05
N ILE A 440 -6.03 14.00 -7.61
CA ILE A 440 -6.40 15.02 -6.62
C ILE A 440 -7.15 14.32 -5.50
N ALA A 441 -6.60 14.35 -4.28
CA ALA A 441 -7.28 13.92 -3.07
C ALA A 441 -7.95 15.15 -2.44
N PHE A 442 -9.27 15.13 -2.36
CA PHE A 442 -10.10 16.25 -1.92
C PHE A 442 -10.76 15.90 -0.59
N GLU A 443 -10.26 16.52 0.48
CA GLU A 443 -10.80 16.37 1.82
C GLU A 443 -11.53 17.62 2.26
N THR A 444 -12.70 17.42 2.83
CA THR A 444 -13.49 18.48 3.45
C THR A 444 -13.97 18.00 4.79
N TRP A 445 -14.09 18.91 5.75
CA TRP A 445 -14.50 18.61 7.10
C TRP A 445 -16.01 18.69 7.28
N LYS A 446 -16.54 17.79 8.09
CA LYS A 446 -17.96 17.74 8.45
C LYS A 446 -18.39 18.88 9.36
N ILE A 447 -19.69 19.06 9.48
CA ILE A 447 -20.28 20.01 10.42
C ILE A 447 -20.47 19.29 11.76
N THR A 448 -19.95 19.85 12.85
CA THR A 448 -20.14 19.35 14.22
C THR A 448 -21.04 20.29 15.01
N GLU A 449 -22.29 19.90 15.26
CA GLU A 449 -23.29 20.67 16.02
C GLU A 449 -23.52 20.11 17.43
N GLY A 450 -23.06 18.88 17.69
CA GLY A 450 -23.17 18.25 19.01
C GLY A 450 -22.30 17.01 19.14
N ASN A 451 -22.92 15.83 19.05
CA ASN A 451 -22.21 14.56 19.08
C ASN A 451 -21.55 14.30 17.72
N TYR A 452 -20.22 14.39 17.67
CA TYR A 452 -19.46 14.31 16.41
C TYR A 452 -19.71 13.00 15.63
N ILE A 453 -19.97 11.88 16.32
CA ILE A 453 -20.26 10.58 15.69
C ILE A 453 -21.64 10.59 15.04
N GLU A 454 -22.66 11.02 15.78
CA GLU A 454 -24.04 11.11 15.26
C GLU A 454 -24.14 12.13 14.13
N ASP A 455 -23.33 13.20 14.20
CA ASP A 455 -23.26 14.22 13.18
C ASP A 455 -22.79 13.66 11.83
N ARG A 456 -21.94 12.62 11.80
CA ARG A 456 -21.47 12.00 10.54
C ARG A 456 -22.64 11.63 9.61
N VAL A 457 -23.74 11.12 10.17
CA VAL A 457 -24.92 10.66 9.42
C VAL A 457 -26.08 11.65 9.44
N SER A 458 -25.86 12.89 9.88
CA SER A 458 -26.90 13.92 9.86
C SER A 458 -27.33 14.25 8.43
N LYS A 459 -28.59 14.63 8.23
CA LYS A 459 -29.10 15.03 6.89
C LYS A 459 -28.28 16.15 6.26
N LYS A 460 -27.75 17.06 7.09
CA LYS A 460 -26.91 18.18 6.67
C LYS A 460 -25.56 17.66 6.17
N ASN A 461 -24.90 16.80 6.93
CA ASN A 461 -23.60 16.23 6.55
C ASN A 461 -23.69 15.30 5.34
N ILE A 462 -24.72 14.45 5.24
CA ILE A 462 -24.95 13.63 4.03
C ILE A 462 -25.12 14.52 2.79
N LYS A 463 -25.78 15.67 2.91
CA LYS A 463 -25.95 16.61 1.79
C LYS A 463 -24.61 17.21 1.33
N TYR A 464 -23.78 17.67 2.26
CA TYR A 464 -22.45 18.19 1.95
C TYR A 464 -21.50 17.10 1.44
N ALA A 465 -21.51 15.91 2.05
CA ALA A 465 -20.72 14.77 1.58
C ALA A 465 -21.05 14.41 0.12
N LYS A 466 -22.34 14.44 -0.26
CA LYS A 466 -22.76 14.23 -1.66
C LYS A 466 -22.28 15.34 -2.58
N LEU A 467 -22.41 16.61 -2.18
CA LEU A 467 -21.95 17.76 -2.95
C LEU A 467 -20.44 17.66 -3.24
N PHE A 468 -19.64 17.44 -2.20
CA PHE A 468 -18.18 17.40 -2.30
C PHE A 468 -17.68 16.15 -3.03
N ALA A 469 -18.32 14.98 -2.83
CA ALA A 469 -18.08 13.80 -3.65
C ALA A 469 -18.35 14.07 -5.14
N ALA A 470 -19.45 14.75 -5.46
CA ALA A 470 -19.80 15.09 -6.83
C ALA A 470 -18.79 16.08 -7.44
N MET A 471 -18.31 17.07 -6.69
CA MET A 471 -17.25 17.98 -7.12
C MET A 471 -15.94 17.23 -7.42
N ALA A 472 -15.51 16.33 -6.52
CA ALA A 472 -14.34 15.47 -6.72
C ALA A 472 -14.50 14.49 -7.91
N CYS A 473 -15.71 14.04 -8.20
CA CYS A 473 -15.96 13.17 -9.35
C CYS A 473 -16.02 13.94 -10.68
N VAL A 474 -16.60 15.15 -10.67
CA VAL A 474 -16.91 15.91 -11.90
C VAL A 474 -15.73 16.78 -12.35
N ILE A 475 -15.05 17.49 -11.43
CA ILE A 475 -14.05 18.49 -11.80
C ILE A 475 -12.72 17.84 -12.25
N PRO A 476 -12.03 17.05 -11.40
CA PRO A 476 -10.76 16.45 -11.78
C PRO A 476 -10.93 15.23 -12.69
N ASN A 477 -9.89 14.92 -13.47
CA ASN A 477 -9.84 13.68 -14.26
C ASN A 477 -9.77 12.44 -13.36
N ASN A 478 -9.00 12.53 -12.28
CA ASN A 478 -8.88 11.50 -11.25
C ASN A 478 -8.95 12.15 -9.86
N GLY A 479 -10.17 12.49 -9.45
CA GLY A 479 -10.41 12.91 -8.07
C GLY A 479 -10.57 11.71 -7.15
N TYR A 480 -10.23 11.90 -5.89
CA TYR A 480 -10.47 11.03 -4.74
C TYR A 480 -11.09 11.90 -3.66
N PHE A 481 -11.99 11.34 -2.87
CA PHE A 481 -12.82 12.11 -1.93
C PHE A 481 -12.73 11.57 -0.51
N LEU A 482 -12.73 12.49 0.45
CA LEU A 482 -12.93 12.21 1.86
C LEU A 482 -13.79 13.31 2.51
N TYR A 483 -14.80 12.91 3.29
CA TYR A 483 -15.56 13.81 4.15
C TYR A 483 -15.25 13.47 5.59
N ALA A 484 -14.28 14.19 6.15
CA ALA A 484 -13.63 13.85 7.39
C ALA A 484 -14.28 14.54 8.60
N ASP A 485 -13.93 14.04 9.77
CA ASP A 485 -14.11 14.73 11.04
C ASP A 485 -13.30 16.05 11.08
N ASN A 486 -13.52 16.88 12.09
CA ASN A 486 -12.75 18.12 12.28
C ASN A 486 -11.66 17.92 13.34
N ASN A 487 -10.64 18.77 13.34
CA ASN A 487 -9.67 18.83 14.45
C ASN A 487 -10.41 19.24 15.73
N GLY A 488 -10.34 18.38 16.74
CA GLY A 488 -11.07 18.50 18.01
C GLY A 488 -12.32 17.62 18.13
N ASP A 489 -12.78 16.94 17.07
CA ASP A 489 -13.84 15.93 17.18
C ASP A 489 -13.35 14.69 17.94
N THR A 490 -12.09 14.30 17.70
CA THR A 490 -11.41 13.23 18.45
C THR A 490 -10.08 13.71 19.01
N ALA A 491 -9.56 12.99 20.01
CA ALA A 491 -8.23 13.24 20.56
C ALA A 491 -7.10 12.60 19.73
N THR A 492 -7.44 11.83 18.68
CA THR A 492 -6.51 10.89 18.04
C THR A 492 -6.41 11.03 16.52
N SER A 493 -7.41 11.59 15.84
CA SER A 493 -7.38 11.85 14.40
C SER A 493 -8.52 12.78 13.93
N ASP A 494 -8.20 13.63 12.98
CA ASP A 494 -9.07 14.50 12.19
C ASP A 494 -9.46 13.90 10.83
N HIS A 495 -9.03 12.67 10.51
CA HIS A 495 -9.33 12.00 9.23
C HIS A 495 -10.30 10.81 9.38
N GLU A 496 -10.84 10.59 10.57
CA GLU A 496 -11.96 9.66 10.75
C GLU A 496 -13.18 10.11 9.96
N HIS A 497 -14.01 9.17 9.54
CA HIS A 497 -15.13 9.46 8.66
C HIS A 497 -16.17 8.34 8.65
N GLU A 498 -17.28 8.60 7.97
CA GLU A 498 -18.33 7.62 7.67
C GLU A 498 -18.21 7.12 6.23
N TYR A 499 -18.41 5.82 6.02
CA TYR A 499 -18.48 5.24 4.69
C TYR A 499 -19.93 5.20 4.18
N TYR A 500 -20.39 6.30 3.59
CA TYR A 500 -21.78 6.43 3.17
C TYR A 500 -22.20 5.45 2.07
N ASP A 501 -23.43 4.93 2.15
CA ASP A 501 -23.97 3.98 1.16
C ASP A 501 -23.92 4.50 -0.28
N PHE A 502 -24.03 5.81 -0.50
CA PHE A 502 -23.99 6.35 -1.86
C PHE A 502 -22.61 6.19 -2.52
N TYR A 503 -21.53 6.00 -1.76
CA TYR A 503 -20.20 5.69 -2.29
C TYR A 503 -20.18 4.37 -3.07
N LYS A 504 -21.11 3.45 -2.77
CA LYS A 504 -21.28 2.16 -3.47
C LYS A 504 -21.97 2.32 -4.85
N THR A 505 -22.31 3.54 -5.26
CA THR A 505 -22.98 3.78 -6.54
C THR A 505 -22.02 3.53 -7.70
N ASP A 506 -22.20 2.39 -8.39
CA ASP A 506 -21.47 2.07 -9.62
C ASP A 506 -22.19 2.68 -10.86
N LEU A 507 -21.59 3.72 -11.44
CA LEU A 507 -21.97 4.29 -12.74
C LEU A 507 -21.01 3.85 -13.87
N GLY A 508 -20.06 2.97 -13.58
CA GLY A 508 -18.96 2.62 -14.48
C GLY A 508 -17.89 3.71 -14.55
N LYS A 509 -17.17 3.74 -15.67
CA LYS A 509 -16.10 4.72 -15.93
C LYS A 509 -16.66 6.00 -16.53
N ALA A 510 -15.97 7.11 -16.30
CA ALA A 510 -16.29 8.37 -16.96
C ALA A 510 -16.09 8.24 -18.48
N VAL A 511 -17.04 8.75 -19.26
CA VAL A 511 -16.99 8.76 -20.73
C VAL A 511 -16.89 10.19 -21.30
N SER A 512 -16.97 11.20 -20.43
CA SER A 512 -16.77 12.60 -20.78
C SER A 512 -15.81 13.29 -19.81
N GLY A 513 -15.28 14.44 -20.23
CA GLY A 513 -14.77 15.45 -19.30
C GLY A 513 -15.91 16.15 -18.54
N MET A 514 -15.55 17.15 -17.74
CA MET A 514 -16.53 18.05 -17.12
C MET A 514 -17.30 18.84 -18.20
N VAL A 515 -18.63 18.86 -18.09
CA VAL A 515 -19.51 19.71 -18.89
C VAL A 515 -20.10 20.79 -17.98
N LYS A 516 -19.64 22.03 -18.17
CA LYS A 516 -20.13 23.19 -17.42
C LYS A 516 -21.47 23.65 -17.98
N ILE A 517 -22.48 23.78 -17.11
CA ILE A 517 -23.77 24.39 -17.45
C ILE A 517 -23.68 25.90 -17.25
N LYS A 518 -23.28 26.30 -16.05
CA LYS A 518 -23.00 27.69 -15.66
C LYS A 518 -22.01 27.70 -14.50
N GLU A 519 -21.65 28.88 -14.01
CA GLU A 519 -20.79 29.01 -12.84
C GLU A 519 -21.35 28.24 -11.63
N GLY A 520 -20.53 27.39 -11.02
CA GLY A 520 -20.93 26.55 -9.89
C GLY A 520 -21.87 25.38 -10.19
N ILE A 521 -22.17 25.10 -11.47
CA ILE A 521 -23.01 23.97 -11.88
C ILE A 521 -22.41 23.25 -13.09
N ALA A 522 -22.05 21.99 -12.89
CA ALA A 522 -21.49 21.14 -13.93
C ALA A 522 -21.86 19.66 -13.72
N TYR A 523 -21.67 18.86 -14.77
CA TYR A 523 -21.85 17.42 -14.73
C TYR A 523 -20.76 16.67 -15.49
N LYS A 524 -20.65 15.37 -15.25
CA LYS A 524 -19.80 14.43 -15.99
C LYS A 524 -20.59 13.17 -16.30
N ILE A 525 -20.43 12.66 -17.52
CA ILE A 525 -21.11 11.46 -18.01
C ILE A 525 -20.27 10.24 -17.68
N TYR A 526 -20.94 9.20 -17.21
CA TYR A 526 -20.41 7.88 -16.91
C TYR A 526 -21.15 6.83 -17.76
N GLN A 527 -20.55 5.65 -17.92
CA GLN A 527 -21.11 4.58 -18.76
C GLN A 527 -22.58 4.22 -18.45
N LYS A 528 -22.99 4.31 -17.18
CA LYS A 528 -24.32 3.92 -16.69
C LYS A 528 -25.12 5.12 -16.15
N GLY A 529 -24.68 6.36 -16.38
CA GLY A 529 -25.37 7.52 -15.80
C GLY A 529 -24.58 8.82 -15.80
N ILE A 530 -24.95 9.73 -14.91
CA ILE A 530 -24.28 11.02 -14.72
C ILE A 530 -23.97 11.28 -13.24
N ILE A 531 -22.95 12.09 -13.02
CA ILE A 531 -22.74 12.79 -11.75
C ILE A 531 -22.81 14.29 -12.03
N ALA A 532 -23.52 15.03 -11.19
CA ALA A 532 -23.63 16.48 -11.33
C ALA A 532 -23.55 17.16 -9.95
N TYR A 533 -23.07 18.40 -9.92
CA TYR A 533 -23.07 19.22 -8.71
C TYR A 533 -23.69 20.58 -8.99
N ASN A 534 -24.31 21.13 -7.95
CA ASN A 534 -24.77 22.52 -7.87
C ASN A 534 -24.31 23.09 -6.54
N ARG A 535 -23.25 23.92 -6.55
CA ARG A 535 -22.74 24.59 -5.35
C ARG A 535 -23.43 25.92 -5.03
N THR A 536 -24.46 26.31 -5.80
CA THR A 536 -25.15 27.59 -5.63
C THR A 536 -26.32 27.49 -4.66
N GLU A 537 -26.85 28.64 -4.23
CA GLU A 537 -28.07 28.73 -3.40
C GLU A 537 -29.37 28.58 -4.23
N THR A 538 -29.27 28.38 -5.55
CA THR A 538 -30.42 28.36 -6.47
C THR A 538 -30.61 26.99 -7.12
N GLU A 539 -31.86 26.57 -7.30
CA GLU A 539 -32.19 25.39 -8.10
C GLU A 539 -31.91 25.66 -9.58
N GLU A 540 -31.45 24.64 -10.31
CA GLU A 540 -31.20 24.71 -11.75
C GLU A 540 -31.74 23.49 -12.47
N SER A 541 -32.36 23.71 -13.63
CA SER A 541 -32.84 22.66 -14.52
C SER A 541 -32.12 22.72 -15.86
N PHE A 542 -31.56 21.60 -16.32
CA PHE A 542 -30.95 21.48 -17.64
C PHE A 542 -31.35 20.17 -18.33
N LYS A 543 -31.07 20.07 -19.63
CA LYS A 543 -31.32 18.85 -20.41
C LYS A 543 -30.00 18.23 -20.85
N LEU A 544 -29.93 16.90 -20.77
CA LEU A 544 -28.87 16.12 -21.40
C LEU A 544 -29.11 16.02 -22.91
N ALA A 545 -28.10 15.54 -23.64
CA ALA A 545 -28.15 15.41 -25.10
C ALA A 545 -29.27 14.45 -25.59
N ASP A 546 -29.65 13.47 -24.77
CA ASP A 546 -30.75 12.53 -25.03
C ASP A 546 -32.15 13.12 -24.70
N GLY A 547 -32.19 14.36 -24.22
CA GLY A 547 -33.43 15.05 -23.81
C GLY A 547 -33.84 14.84 -22.36
N THR A 548 -33.12 13.99 -21.59
CA THR A 548 -33.37 13.78 -20.16
C THR A 548 -33.27 15.10 -19.40
N LYS A 549 -34.34 15.49 -18.70
CA LYS A 549 -34.37 16.70 -17.88
C LYS A 549 -33.82 16.39 -16.48
N ILE A 550 -32.78 17.12 -16.09
CA ILE A 550 -32.18 17.06 -14.76
C ILE A 550 -32.60 18.31 -13.99
N ASN A 551 -32.95 18.12 -12.72
CA ASN A 551 -33.20 19.21 -11.78
C ASN A 551 -32.24 19.08 -10.60
N LEU A 552 -31.39 20.08 -10.38
CA LEU A 552 -30.41 20.13 -9.29
C LEU A 552 -30.79 21.17 -8.26
N LYS A 553 -31.03 20.72 -7.04
CA LYS A 553 -31.32 21.56 -5.89
C LYS A 553 -30.09 22.37 -5.45
N PRO A 554 -30.28 23.42 -4.64
CA PRO A 554 -29.18 24.15 -4.03
C PRO A 554 -28.27 23.25 -3.19
N LEU A 555 -26.95 23.41 -3.33
CA LEU A 555 -25.92 22.66 -2.60
C LEU A 555 -26.09 21.14 -2.73
N GLU A 556 -26.36 20.64 -3.94
CA GLU A 556 -26.63 19.23 -4.21
C GLU A 556 -25.54 18.57 -5.05
N GLY A 557 -25.14 17.37 -4.64
CA GLY A 557 -24.47 16.40 -5.51
C GLY A 557 -25.46 15.31 -5.93
N LEU A 558 -25.63 15.12 -7.23
CA LEU A 558 -26.53 14.14 -7.83
C LEU A 558 -25.72 13.00 -8.45
N PHE A 559 -26.09 11.77 -8.09
CA PHE A 559 -25.58 10.54 -8.68
C PHE A 559 -26.76 9.80 -9.30
N LEU A 560 -26.87 9.82 -10.63
CA LEU A 560 -28.06 9.34 -11.33
C LEU A 560 -27.69 8.25 -12.34
N LYS A 561 -28.26 7.06 -12.18
CA LYS A 561 -28.25 6.03 -13.22
C LYS A 561 -29.22 6.39 -14.32
N ILE A 562 -28.75 6.35 -15.57
CA ILE A 562 -29.56 6.56 -16.76
C ILE A 562 -29.61 5.22 -17.50
N LYS A 563 -30.81 4.81 -17.90
CA LYS A 563 -31.05 3.52 -18.56
C LYS A 563 -30.74 3.58 -20.04
#